data_AF-A0A916GY85-F1
#
_entry.id   AF-A0A916GY85-F1
#
_cell.length_a   1.000
_cell.length_b   1.000
_cell.length_c   1.000
_cell.angle_alpha   90.00
_cell.angle_beta   90.00
_cell.angle_gamma   90.00
#
_symmetry.space_group_name_H-M   'P 1'
#
loop_
_entity.id
_entity.type
_entity.pdbx_description
1 polymer ?
#
loop_
_entity_poly.entity_id
_entity_poly.type
_entity_poly.pdbx_seq_one_letter_code
_entity_poly.pdbx_strand_id
1 'polypeptide(L)'
;MNSVAIYYATWVLAIVSLVGTYLNIKKQKMCFVIWGVTNALWVLYDFSIGAIAQAALMLCYFVLAVHGFYEWRKGTKTSYIKIYEDRNVTAGAIAPVETEKIVGLTTTQAVQLGNVFSRHGVLHEAGEE
;
A
#
# COMPACT_ATOMS: atom_id res chain seq x y z
N MET A 1 0.46 -37.96 12.58
CA MET A 1 0.66 -37.15 11.36
C MET A 1 2.12 -37.30 10.96
N ASN A 2 2.42 -37.60 9.69
CA ASN A 2 3.79 -37.96 9.28
C ASN A 2 4.73 -36.75 9.43
N SER A 3 5.76 -36.83 10.26
CA SER A 3 6.69 -35.71 10.55
C SER A 3 7.36 -35.15 9.28
N VAL A 4 7.63 -36.02 8.31
CA VAL A 4 8.17 -35.66 7.00
C VAL A 4 7.17 -34.81 6.20
N ALA A 5 5.87 -35.11 6.25
CA ALA A 5 4.85 -34.34 5.55
C ALA A 5 4.70 -32.93 6.14
N ILE A 6 4.78 -32.81 7.47
CA ILE A 6 4.74 -31.52 8.18
C ILE A 6 5.94 -30.66 7.80
N TYR A 7 7.13 -31.26 7.72
CA TYR A 7 8.35 -30.58 7.28
C TYR A 7 8.21 -29.98 5.88
N TYR A 8 7.70 -30.73 4.91
CA TYR A 8 7.50 -30.17 3.56
C TYR A 8 6.39 -29.11 3.53
N ALA A 9 5.33 -29.28 4.32
CA ALA A 9 4.24 -28.32 4.40
C ALA A 9 4.68 -26.94 4.91
N THR A 10 5.57 -26.88 5.92
CA THR A 10 6.08 -25.61 6.45
C THR A 10 6.96 -24.87 5.45
N TRP A 11 7.72 -25.57 4.61
CA TRP A 11 8.47 -24.98 3.51
C TRP A 11 7.55 -24.40 2.41
N VAL A 12 6.49 -25.12 2.06
CA VAL A 12 5.48 -24.60 1.11
C VAL A 12 4.81 -23.34 1.68
N LEU A 13 4.45 -23.35 2.96
CA LEU A 13 3.91 -22.19 3.68
C LEU A 13 4.85 -20.98 3.65
N ALA A 14 6.16 -21.21 3.82
CA ALA A 14 7.17 -20.15 3.73
C ALA A 14 7.23 -19.55 2.32
N ILE A 15 7.22 -20.38 1.28
CA ILE A 15 7.21 -19.92 -0.12
C ILE A 15 5.96 -19.09 -0.42
N VAL A 16 4.78 -19.56 0.01
CA VAL A 16 3.51 -18.82 -0.17
C VAL A 16 3.56 -17.48 0.56
N SER A 17 4.17 -17.42 1.74
CA SER A 17 4.34 -16.17 2.49
C SER A 17 5.24 -15.18 1.76
N LEU A 18 6.31 -15.66 1.11
CA LEU A 18 7.19 -14.82 0.27
C LEU A 18 6.46 -14.28 -0.96
N VAL A 19 5.60 -15.09 -1.59
CA VAL A 19 4.72 -14.62 -2.69
C VAL A 19 3.78 -13.52 -2.20
N GLY A 20 3.19 -13.69 -1.01
CA GLY A 20 2.41 -12.64 -0.35
C GLY A 20 3.20 -11.34 -0.18
N THR A 21 4.44 -11.43 0.31
CA THR A 21 5.33 -10.26 0.46
C THR A 21 5.67 -9.61 -0.87
N TYR A 22 5.93 -10.37 -1.93
CA TYR A 22 6.15 -9.82 -3.27
C TYR A 22 4.93 -9.03 -3.78
N LEU A 23 3.72 -9.57 -3.58
CA LEU A 23 2.48 -8.89 -3.92
C LEU A 23 2.26 -7.62 -3.09
N ASN A 24 2.73 -7.61 -1.83
CA ASN A 24 2.71 -6.40 -0.99
C ASN A 24 3.57 -5.29 -1.61
N ILE A 25 4.78 -5.62 -2.07
CA ILE A 25 5.69 -4.67 -2.74
C ILE A 25 5.03 -4.08 -3.98
N LYS A 26 4.28 -4.91 -4.72
CA LYS A 26 3.48 -4.49 -5.89
C LYS A 26 2.19 -3.75 -5.53
N LYS A 27 1.96 -3.43 -4.24
CA LYS A 27 0.75 -2.77 -3.72
C LYS A 27 -0.56 -3.49 -4.11
N GLN A 28 -0.51 -4.81 -4.25
CA GLN A 28 -1.68 -5.61 -4.61
C GLN A 28 -2.45 -6.07 -3.36
N LYS A 29 -3.77 -5.85 -3.37
CA LYS A 29 -4.66 -6.20 -2.25
C LYS A 29 -4.74 -7.71 -1.97
N MET A 30 -4.38 -8.55 -2.96
CA MET A 30 -4.31 -10.01 -2.82
C MET A 30 -3.27 -10.46 -1.79
N CYS A 31 -2.26 -9.64 -1.49
CA CYS A 31 -1.29 -9.88 -0.43
C CYS A 31 -1.96 -10.20 0.91
N PHE A 32 -2.99 -9.43 1.28
CA PHE A 32 -3.68 -9.61 2.57
C PHE A 32 -4.40 -10.94 2.68
N VAL A 33 -4.94 -11.46 1.57
CA VAL A 33 -5.59 -12.77 1.55
C VAL A 33 -4.56 -13.86 1.78
N ILE A 34 -3.42 -13.78 1.09
CA ILE A 34 -2.32 -14.75 1.25
C ILE A 34 -1.79 -14.73 2.68
N TRP A 35 -1.48 -13.55 3.21
CA TRP A 35 -1.04 -13.41 4.60
C TRP A 35 -2.09 -13.86 5.62
N GLY A 36 -3.37 -13.61 5.37
CA GLY A 36 -4.44 -14.14 6.22
C GLY A 36 -4.40 -15.67 6.28
N VAL A 37 -4.33 -16.34 5.13
CA VAL A 37 -4.29 -17.81 5.08
C VAL A 37 -3.01 -18.36 5.71
N THR A 38 -1.84 -17.80 5.38
CA THR A 38 -0.56 -18.30 5.91
C THR A 38 -0.46 -18.08 7.41
N ASN A 39 -0.84 -16.91 7.94
CA ASN A 39 -0.82 -16.65 9.37
C ASN A 39 -1.78 -17.55 10.14
N ALA A 40 -2.98 -17.83 9.61
CA ALA A 40 -3.91 -18.76 10.23
C ALA A 40 -3.33 -20.19 10.31
N LEU A 41 -2.67 -20.65 9.26
CA LEU A 41 -2.00 -21.95 9.25
C LEU A 41 -0.80 -21.99 10.21
N TRP A 42 -0.04 -20.91 10.33
CA TRP A 42 1.04 -20.77 11.31
C TRP A 42 0.53 -20.81 12.75
N VAL A 43 -0.58 -20.14 13.06
CA VAL A 43 -1.21 -20.24 14.40
C VAL A 43 -1.48 -21.70 14.77
N LEU A 44 -2.09 -22.48 13.87
CA LEU A 44 -2.39 -23.89 14.12
C LEU A 44 -1.12 -24.73 14.32
N TYR A 45 -0.10 -24.49 13.49
CA TYR A 45 1.18 -25.17 13.60
C TYR A 45 1.90 -24.84 14.92
N ASP A 46 1.99 -23.55 15.27
CA ASP A 46 2.69 -23.09 16.46
C ASP A 46 2.01 -23.57 17.75
N PHE A 47 0.67 -23.62 17.78
CA PHE A 47 -0.06 -24.28 18.87
C PHE A 47 0.27 -25.77 18.97
N SER A 48 0.41 -26.47 17.84
CA SER A 48 0.69 -27.92 17.84
C SER A 48 2.07 -28.27 18.40
N ILE A 49 3.04 -27.36 18.31
CA ILE A 49 4.40 -27.53 18.85
C ILE A 49 4.60 -26.85 20.22
N GLY A 50 3.55 -26.28 20.80
CA GLY A 50 3.60 -25.59 22.11
C GLY A 50 4.25 -24.20 22.07
N ALA A 51 4.48 -23.62 20.89
CA ALA A 51 5.07 -22.29 20.71
C ALA A 51 4.03 -21.17 20.89
N ILE A 52 3.49 -21.03 22.11
CA ILE A 52 2.35 -20.13 22.39
C ILE A 52 2.64 -18.66 22.04
N ALA A 53 3.86 -18.17 22.32
CA ALA A 53 4.25 -16.80 21.99
C ALA A 53 4.24 -16.54 20.47
N GLN A 54 4.73 -17.50 19.69
CA GLN A 54 4.73 -17.42 18.22
C GLN A 54 3.30 -17.50 17.68
N ALA A 55 2.47 -18.42 18.22
CA ALA A 55 1.07 -18.51 17.85
C ALA A 55 0.31 -17.20 18.11
N ALA A 56 0.55 -16.55 19.25
CA ALA A 56 -0.05 -15.26 19.57
C ALA A 56 0.40 -14.16 18.59
N LEU A 57 1.68 -14.13 18.21
CA LEU A 57 2.21 -13.21 17.20
C LEU A 57 1.54 -13.42 15.84
N MET A 58 1.43 -14.67 15.39
CA MET A 58 0.81 -15.02 14.11
C MET A 58 -0.68 -14.67 14.10
N LEU A 59 -1.36 -14.79 15.24
CA LEU A 59 -2.74 -14.34 15.40
C LEU A 59 -2.85 -12.81 15.26
N CYS A 60 -1.94 -12.05 15.86
CA CYS A 60 -1.88 -10.60 15.66
C CYS A 60 -1.67 -10.24 14.19
N TYR A 61 -0.76 -10.93 13.48
CA TYR A 61 -0.55 -10.72 12.05
C TYR A 61 -1.75 -11.11 11.20
N PHE A 62 -2.50 -12.14 11.57
CA PHE A 62 -3.77 -12.47 10.93
C PHE A 62 -4.78 -11.31 11.05
N VAL A 63 -4.96 -10.76 12.25
CA VAL A 63 -5.86 -9.61 12.48
C VAL A 63 -5.39 -8.39 11.70
N LEU A 64 -4.08 -8.12 11.66
CA LEU A 64 -3.52 -7.03 10.87
C LEU A 64 -3.71 -7.23 9.36
N ALA A 65 -3.65 -8.47 8.87
CA ALA A 65 -3.92 -8.76 7.45
C ALA A 65 -5.38 -8.45 7.10
N VAL A 66 -6.33 -8.81 7.98
CA VAL A 66 -7.76 -8.48 7.83
C VAL A 66 -7.96 -6.96 7.85
N HIS A 67 -7.37 -6.26 8.82
CA HIS A 67 -7.45 -4.81 8.92
C HIS A 67 -6.84 -4.12 7.67
N GLY A 68 -5.66 -4.58 7.25
CA GLY A 68 -4.97 -4.10 6.05
C GLY A 68 -5.82 -4.27 4.79
N PHE A 69 -6.52 -5.39 4.64
CA PHE A 69 -7.45 -5.61 3.53
C PHE A 69 -8.56 -4.57 3.48
N TYR A 70 -9.16 -4.24 4.63
CA TYR A 70 -10.21 -3.23 4.70
C TYR A 70 -9.70 -1.81 4.46
N GLU A 71 -8.54 -1.45 5.02
CA GLU A 71 -7.95 -0.12 4.79
C GLU A 71 -7.54 0.07 3.33
N TRP A 72 -6.84 -0.90 2.73
CA TRP A 72 -6.44 -0.81 1.33
C TRP A 72 -7.61 -0.83 0.35
N ARG A 73 -8.82 -1.22 0.80
CA ARG A 73 -10.04 -1.12 -0.01
C ARG A 73 -10.47 0.33 -0.22
N LYS A 74 -10.17 1.26 0.70
CA LYS A 74 -10.66 2.65 0.66
C LYS A 74 -10.11 3.50 -0.49
N GLY A 75 -9.07 3.04 -1.18
CA GLY A 75 -8.51 3.70 -2.36
C GLY A 75 -7.80 5.00 -2.01
N THR A 76 -6.57 5.15 -2.47
CA THR A 76 -5.89 6.44 -2.48
C THR A 76 -6.73 7.40 -3.32
N LYS A 77 -7.50 8.28 -2.67
CA LYS A 77 -8.15 9.40 -3.35
C LYS A 77 -7.06 10.38 -3.75
N THR A 78 -6.44 10.16 -4.90
CA THR A 78 -5.68 11.22 -5.58
C THR A 78 -6.67 12.33 -5.89
N SER A 79 -6.63 13.38 -5.07
CA SER A 79 -7.43 14.57 -5.27
C SER A 79 -6.60 15.51 -6.15
N TYR A 80 -7.00 15.65 -7.41
CA TYR A 80 -6.45 16.68 -8.28
C TYR A 80 -7.08 18.02 -7.90
N ILE A 81 -6.25 19.01 -7.59
CA ILE A 81 -6.71 20.39 -7.48
C ILE A 81 -6.95 20.88 -8.92
N LYS A 82 -8.22 20.99 -9.34
CA LYS A 82 -8.55 21.80 -10.53
C LYS A 82 -8.40 23.27 -10.13
N ILE A 83 -7.30 23.89 -10.55
CA ILE A 83 -7.19 25.35 -10.50
C ILE A 83 -8.14 25.87 -11.57
N TYR A 84 -9.28 26.43 -11.14
CA TYR A 84 -10.15 27.21 -12.02
C TYR A 84 -9.58 28.62 -12.07
N GLU A 85 -8.80 28.90 -13.11
CA GLU A 85 -8.37 30.25 -13.46
C GLU A 85 -9.57 30.96 -14.12
N ASP A 86 -10.06 32.04 -13.49
CA ASP A 86 -11.16 32.86 -14.01
C ASP A 86 -10.73 33.54 -15.31
N ARG A 87 -11.39 33.15 -16.41
CA ARG A 87 -11.40 33.78 -17.75
C ARG A 87 -10.07 33.80 -18.53
N ASN A 88 -10.11 33.06 -19.63
CA ASN A 88 -9.14 32.88 -20.73
C ASN A 88 -8.17 31.69 -20.62
N VAL A 89 -8.32 30.82 -21.61
CA VAL A 89 -7.78 29.47 -21.77
C VAL A 89 -6.27 29.48 -22.01
N THR A 90 -5.51 28.86 -21.11
CA THR A 90 -4.34 28.06 -21.45
C THR A 90 -4.29 26.83 -20.53
N ALA A 91 -4.00 25.67 -21.12
CA ALA A 91 -4.22 24.35 -20.55
C ALA A 91 -3.65 24.20 -19.13
N GLY A 92 -4.50 23.70 -18.23
CA GLY A 92 -4.20 23.50 -16.82
C GLY A 92 -2.98 22.62 -16.62
N ALA A 93 -2.00 23.15 -15.89
CA ALA A 93 -0.93 22.36 -15.32
C ALA A 93 -1.53 21.40 -14.28
N ILE A 94 -1.67 20.13 -14.65
CA ILE A 94 -2.01 19.06 -13.71
C ILE A 94 -0.70 18.65 -13.03
N ALA A 95 -0.31 19.37 -11.98
CA ALA A 95 0.81 18.94 -11.15
C ALA A 95 0.32 17.85 -10.18
N PRO A 96 0.93 16.65 -10.15
CA PRO A 96 0.69 15.70 -9.07
C PRO A 96 1.30 16.27 -7.79
N VAL A 97 0.47 16.84 -6.91
CA VAL A 97 0.90 17.33 -5.59
C VAL A 97 0.49 16.32 -4.53
N GLU A 98 1.47 15.86 -3.76
CA GLU A 98 1.27 14.97 -2.62
C GLU A 98 0.55 15.74 -1.49
N THR A 99 -0.68 15.33 -1.19
CA THR A 99 -1.65 16.09 -0.37
C THR A 99 -1.18 16.37 1.06
N GLU A 100 -0.22 15.60 1.58
CA GLU A 100 0.33 15.74 2.93
C GLU A 100 1.09 17.07 3.13
N LYS A 101 1.63 17.65 2.06
CA LYS A 101 2.31 18.96 2.09
C LYS A 101 1.37 20.16 1.96
N ILE A 102 0.08 19.94 1.66
CA ILE A 102 -0.88 21.00 1.33
C ILE A 102 -1.73 21.43 2.54
N VAL A 103 -1.73 20.63 3.61
CA VAL A 103 -2.48 20.95 4.84
C VAL A 103 -1.78 22.11 5.57
N GLY A 104 -2.23 23.34 5.29
CA GLY A 104 -1.73 24.57 5.91
C GLY A 104 -1.21 25.64 4.95
N LEU A 105 -1.19 25.38 3.64
CA LEU A 105 -0.76 26.37 2.65
C LEU A 105 -1.91 27.34 2.33
N THR A 106 -1.68 28.61 2.63
CA THR A 106 -2.55 29.70 2.16
C THR A 106 -2.51 29.80 0.63
N THR A 107 -3.57 30.30 -0.01
CA THR A 107 -3.68 30.45 -1.48
C THR A 107 -2.45 31.10 -2.10
N THR A 108 -1.85 32.07 -1.41
CA THR A 108 -0.65 32.79 -1.83
C THR A 108 0.59 31.89 -1.91
N GLN A 109 0.73 30.94 -0.99
CA GLN A 109 1.86 30.02 -0.97
C GLN A 109 1.71 28.91 -2.03
N ALA A 110 0.48 28.50 -2.35
CA ALA A 110 0.21 27.57 -3.44
C ALA A 110 0.58 28.18 -4.81
N VAL A 111 0.28 29.47 -5.02
CA VAL A 111 0.66 30.21 -6.24
C VAL A 111 2.17 30.36 -6.37
N GLN A 112 2.87 30.67 -5.28
CA GLN A 112 4.34 30.73 -5.27
C GLN A 112 4.96 29.37 -5.64
N LEU A 113 4.42 28.27 -5.12
CA LEU A 113 4.90 26.94 -5.42
C LEU A 113 4.70 26.58 -6.90
N GLY A 114 3.52 26.88 -7.46
CA GLY A 114 3.23 26.71 -8.89
C GLY A 114 4.21 27.48 -9.80
N ASN A 115 4.53 28.73 -9.43
CA ASN A 115 5.49 29.55 -10.18
C ASN A 115 6.94 29.03 -10.09
N VAL A 116 7.33 28.44 -8.94
CA VAL A 116 8.66 27.80 -8.78
C VAL A 116 8.78 26.55 -9.67
N PHE A 117 7.74 25.70 -9.71
CA PHE A 117 7.75 24.52 -10.57
C PHE A 117 7.73 24.86 -12.05
N SER A 118 7.02 25.92 -12.43
CA SER A 118 7.04 26.44 -13.81
C SER A 118 8.41 26.99 -14.22
N ARG A 119 9.20 27.54 -13.28
CA ARG A 119 10.53 28.09 -13.55
C ARG A 119 11.63 27.03 -13.71
N HIS A 120 11.45 25.84 -13.14
CA HIS A 120 12.46 24.78 -13.16
C HIS A 120 12.33 23.78 -14.32
N GLY A 121 11.44 24.01 -15.29
CA GLY A 121 11.36 23.17 -16.50
C GLY A 121 10.96 21.72 -16.25
N VAL A 122 10.41 21.40 -15.06
CA VAL A 122 9.94 20.05 -14.69
C VAL A 122 8.51 19.82 -15.19
N LEU A 123 8.24 20.22 -16.43
CA LEU A 123 7.06 19.83 -17.19
C LEU A 123 7.52 19.15 -18.49
N HIS A 124 8.49 18.22 -18.38
CA HIS A 124 8.74 17.30 -19.48
C HIS A 124 7.56 16.33 -19.55
N GLU A 125 6.68 16.60 -20.51
CA GLU A 125 5.85 15.64 -21.22
C GLU A 125 5.23 14.54 -20.35
N ALA A 126 4.09 14.85 -19.74
CA ALA A 126 3.02 13.85 -19.63
C ALA A 126 2.36 13.72 -21.01
N GLY A 127 3.13 13.18 -21.97
CA GLY A 127 2.61 12.66 -23.22
C GLY A 127 1.79 11.41 -22.94
N GLU A 128 0.67 11.34 -23.65
CA GLU A 128 -0.24 10.20 -23.73
C GLU A 128 0.54 8.90 -23.99
N GLU A 129 0.27 7.85 -23.21
CA GLU A 129 0.14 6.43 -23.59
C GLU A 129 -0.30 5.58 -22.38
#